data_AF-A0A9W9QQ06-F1
#
_entry.id   AF-A0A9W9QQ06-F1
#
_cell.length_a   1.000
_cell.length_b   1.000
_cell.length_c   1.000
_cell.angle_alpha   90.00
_cell.angle_beta   90.00
_cell.angle_gamma   90.00
#
_symmetry.space_group_name_H-M   'P 1'
#
loop_
_entity.id
_entity.type
_entity.pdbx_description
1 polymer ?
#
loop_
_entity_poly.entity_id
_entity_poly.type
_entity_poly.pdbx_seq_one_letter_code
_entity_poly.pdbx_strand_id
1 'polypeptide(L)'
;MTPIHAFTRVAACHVAPRFLSAQKTTEKAISVVNQASRNGANIIVFPESYISAFPLWSALRPPTENHDLFRRIVHESVYADGPEI
;
A
#
# COMPACT_ATOMS: atom_id res chain seq x y z
N MET A 1 21.81 -36.30 -5.01
CA MET A 1 20.56 -35.75 -4.44
C MET A 1 20.56 -34.26 -4.74
N THR A 2 19.78 -33.84 -5.73
CA THR A 2 19.66 -32.43 -6.13
C THR A 2 18.98 -31.66 -5.00
N PRO A 3 19.47 -30.47 -4.58
CA PRO A 3 18.76 -29.68 -3.58
C PRO A 3 17.38 -29.31 -4.15
N ILE A 4 16.32 -29.57 -3.39
CA ILE A 4 15.02 -28.98 -3.67
C ILE A 4 15.23 -27.48 -3.56
N HIS A 5 15.23 -26.75 -4.67
CA HIS A 5 15.16 -25.30 -4.62
C HIS A 5 13.87 -24.94 -3.88
N ALA A 6 14.02 -24.35 -2.69
CA ALA A 6 12.87 -23.87 -1.93
C ALA A 6 12.08 -22.90 -2.81
N PHE A 7 10.86 -23.29 -3.19
CA PHE A 7 10.00 -22.44 -4.00
C PHE A 7 9.71 -21.16 -3.21
N THR A 8 10.03 -20.00 -3.80
CA THR A 8 9.63 -18.71 -3.24
C THR A 8 8.18 -18.46 -3.62
N ARG A 9 7.29 -18.46 -2.62
CA ARG A 9 5.88 -18.11 -2.80
C ARG A 9 5.70 -16.61 -2.68
N VAL A 10 5.10 -16.01 -3.71
CA VAL A 10 4.88 -14.56 -3.78
C VAL A 10 3.38 -14.27 -3.77
N ALA A 11 2.96 -13.26 -3.01
CA ALA A 11 1.60 -12.74 -3.01
C ALA A 11 1.56 -11.34 -3.65
N ALA A 12 0.79 -11.19 -4.73
CA ALA A 12 0.47 -9.89 -5.32
C ALA A 12 -0.90 -9.43 -4.82
N CYS A 13 -0.94 -8.35 -4.05
CA CYS A 13 -2.15 -7.91 -3.37
C CYS A 13 -2.90 -6.84 -4.15
N HIS A 14 -3.88 -7.25 -4.96
CA HIS A 14 -4.82 -6.31 -5.57
C HIS A 14 -5.88 -5.89 -4.53
N VAL A 15 -5.57 -4.85 -3.75
CA VAL A 15 -6.44 -4.35 -2.69
C VAL A 15 -6.54 -2.84 -2.74
N ALA A 16 -7.73 -2.30 -2.47
CA ALA A 16 -7.93 -0.86 -2.39
C ALA A 16 -7.33 -0.28 -1.10
N PRO A 17 -6.77 0.94 -1.13
CA PRO A 17 -6.33 1.64 0.07
C PRO A 17 -7.53 2.18 0.87
N ARG A 18 -7.27 2.70 2.07
CA ARG A 18 -8.22 3.62 2.72
C ARG A 18 -7.91 5.01 2.19
N PHE A 19 -8.82 5.52 1.36
CA PHE A 19 -8.58 6.72 0.56
C PHE A 19 -8.09 7.89 1.41
N LEU A 20 -6.90 8.40 1.06
CA LEU A 20 -6.22 9.51 1.76
C LEU A 20 -6.21 9.31 3.29
N SER A 21 -5.73 8.14 3.71
CA SER A 21 -5.40 7.83 5.10
C SER A 21 -4.20 6.88 5.15
N ALA A 22 -3.04 7.37 5.61
CA ALA A 22 -1.84 6.57 5.78
C ALA A 22 -2.07 5.50 6.86
N GLN A 23 -2.37 5.94 8.08
CA GLN A 23 -2.64 5.08 9.24
C GLN A 23 -3.60 3.92 8.92
N LYS A 24 -4.81 4.22 8.42
CA LYS A 24 -5.82 3.18 8.15
C LYS A 24 -5.43 2.26 6.99
N THR A 25 -4.61 2.75 6.05
CA THR A 25 -4.10 1.91 4.97
C THR A 25 -2.96 1.02 5.47
N THR A 26 -2.12 1.50 6.37
CA THR A 26 -1.06 0.72 7.03
C THR A 26 -1.64 -0.38 7.89
N GLU A 27 -2.66 -0.10 8.71
CA GLU A 27 -3.40 -1.12 9.47
C GLU A 27 -3.95 -2.22 8.55
N LYS A 28 -4.52 -1.82 7.41
CA LYS A 28 -5.01 -2.76 6.40
C LYS A 28 -3.87 -3.54 5.75
N ALA A 29 -2.75 -2.90 5.43
CA ALA A 29 -1.57 -3.54 4.86
C ALA A 29 -1.04 -4.64 5.79
N ILE A 30 -0.90 -4.34 7.10
CA ILE A 30 -0.49 -5.32 8.12
C ILE A 30 -1.46 -6.51 8.17
N SER A 31 -2.77 -6.27 8.13
CA SER A 31 -3.76 -7.35 8.08
C SER A 31 -3.59 -8.25 6.84
N VAL A 32 -3.30 -7.64 5.68
CA VAL A 32 -3.08 -8.37 4.41
C VAL A 32 -1.75 -9.13 4.42
N VAL A 33 -0.68 -8.55 4.99
CA VAL A 33 0.60 -9.23 5.24
C VAL A 33 0.38 -10.49 6.09
N ASN A 34 -0.36 -10.36 7.19
CA ASN A 34 -0.69 -11.49 8.06
C ASN A 34 -1.49 -12.57 7.32
N GLN A 35 -2.41 -12.19 6.44
CA GLN A 35 -3.14 -13.14 5.60
C GLN A 35 -2.23 -13.85 4.59
N ALA A 36 -1.35 -13.12 3.91
CA ALA A 36 -0.39 -13.70 2.96
C ALA A 36 0.59 -14.65 3.65
N SER A 37 1.07 -14.28 4.84
CA SER A 37 1.93 -15.12 5.68
C SER A 37 1.24 -16.44 6.08
N ARG A 38 -0.02 -16.40 6.52
CA ARG A 38 -0.80 -17.63 6.79
C ARG A 38 -0.99 -18.52 5.56
N ASN A 39 -0.94 -17.94 4.37
CA ASN A 39 -0.98 -18.67 3.09
C ASN A 39 0.42 -19.09 2.58
N GLY A 40 1.46 -18.93 3.41
CA GLY A 40 2.83 -19.36 3.14
C GLY A 40 3.62 -18.44 2.22
N ALA A 41 3.19 -17.19 1.99
CA ALA A 41 3.94 -16.25 1.16
C ALA A 41 5.25 -15.82 1.84
N ASN A 42 6.34 -15.83 1.07
CA ASN A 42 7.65 -15.32 1.47
C ASN A 42 7.83 -13.85 1.09
N ILE A 43 7.18 -13.43 0.00
CA ILE A 43 7.22 -12.06 -0.50
C ILE A 43 5.79 -11.61 -0.72
N ILE A 44 5.52 -10.35 -0.38
CA ILE A 44 4.25 -9.69 -0.61
C ILE A 44 4.50 -8.36 -1.31
N VAL A 45 3.69 -8.04 -2.30
CA VAL A 45 3.76 -6.75 -3.03
C VAL A 45 2.39 -6.09 -3.06
N PHE A 46 2.40 -4.77 -2.92
CA PHE A 46 1.23 -3.91 -2.98
C PHE A 46 1.27 -3.03 -4.25
N PRO A 47 0.15 -2.42 -4.64
CA PRO A 47 0.11 -1.45 -5.73
C PRO A 47 1.03 -0.26 -5.47
N GLU A 48 1.41 0.44 -6.53
CA GLU A 48 2.17 1.70 -6.44
C GLU A 48 1.43 2.72 -5.57
N SER A 49 2.17 3.41 -4.70
CA SER A 49 1.62 4.41 -3.77
C SER A 49 0.41 3.89 -2.98
N TYR A 50 0.45 2.63 -2.53
CA TYR A 50 -0.66 2.03 -1.80
C TYR A 50 -1.00 2.81 -0.53
N ILE A 51 -0.01 3.12 0.32
CA ILE A 51 -0.22 3.92 1.53
C ILE A 51 -0.60 5.35 1.13
N SER A 52 -1.71 5.85 1.66
CA SER A 52 -2.34 7.13 1.29
C SER A 52 -2.84 7.24 -0.17
N ALA A 53 -2.93 6.12 -0.90
CA ALA A 53 -3.50 6.00 -2.24
C ALA A 53 -2.74 6.72 -3.37
N PHE A 54 -2.66 6.05 -4.53
CA PHE A 54 -2.24 6.67 -5.78
C PHE A 54 -3.21 7.82 -6.15
N PRO A 55 -2.71 9.02 -6.54
CA PRO A 55 -3.53 10.21 -6.73
C PRO A 55 -4.26 10.21 -8.09
N LEU A 56 -5.07 9.19 -8.34
CA LEU A 56 -5.82 9.01 -9.58
C LEU A 56 -6.76 10.19 -9.88
N TRP A 57 -7.26 10.85 -8.83
CA TRP A 57 -8.10 12.05 -8.94
C TRP A 57 -7.43 13.18 -9.72
N SER A 58 -6.09 13.26 -9.73
CA SER A 58 -5.36 14.31 -10.44
C SER A 58 -5.47 14.18 -11.97
N ALA A 59 -5.66 12.95 -12.47
CA ALA A 59 -5.88 12.65 -13.87
C ALA A 59 -7.37 12.73 -14.28
N LEU A 60 -8.30 12.68 -13.31
CA LEU A 60 -9.74 12.58 -13.56
C LEU A 60 -10.50 13.89 -13.31
N ARG A 61 -9.93 14.85 -12.58
CA ARG A 61 -10.60 16.09 -12.16
C ARG A 61 -9.85 17.34 -12.65
N PRO A 62 -10.55 18.46 -12.91
CA PRO A 62 -9.91 19.73 -13.25
C PRO A 62 -8.85 20.13 -12.20
N PRO A 63 -7.66 20.62 -12.61
CA PRO A 63 -6.59 20.98 -11.68
C PRO A 63 -7.02 21.96 -10.57
N THR A 64 -7.94 22.87 -10.89
CA THR A 64 -8.48 23.88 -9.95
C THR A 64 -9.33 23.29 -8.83
N GLU A 65 -9.80 22.05 -8.96
CA GLU A 65 -10.65 21.38 -7.96
C GLU A 65 -9.88 20.42 -7.04
N ASN A 66 -8.56 20.37 -7.17
CA ASN A 66 -7.75 19.34 -6.55
C ASN A 66 -6.90 19.81 -5.37
N HIS A 67 -6.87 21.12 -5.09
CA HIS A 67 -5.98 21.70 -4.07
C HIS A 67 -6.16 21.07 -2.68
N ASP A 68 -7.38 20.77 -2.26
CA ASP A 68 -7.63 20.16 -0.96
C ASP A 68 -7.19 18.70 -0.90
N LEU A 69 -7.26 17.98 -2.02
CA LEU A 69 -6.73 16.61 -2.14
C LEU A 69 -5.20 16.61 -2.09
N PHE A 70 -4.55 17.59 -2.74
CA PHE A 70 -3.10 17.80 -2.62
C PHE A 70 -2.66 18.14 -1.20
N ARG A 71 -3.39 19.02 -0.49
CA ARG A 71 -3.10 19.29 0.93
C ARG A 71 -3.24 18.02 1.77
N ARG A 72 -4.32 17.28 1.57
CA ARG A 72 -4.60 16.07 2.35
C ARG A 72 -3.57 14.96 2.11
N ILE A 73 -3.16 14.70 0.86
CA ILE A 73 -2.14 13.67 0.59
C ILE A 73 -0.77 14.05 1.17
N VAL A 74 -0.44 15.34 1.27
CA VAL A 74 0.76 15.80 1.98
C VAL A 74 0.63 15.54 3.49
N HIS A 75 -0.52 15.81 4.11
CA HIS A 75 -0.75 15.49 5.52
C HIS A 75 -0.72 13.99 5.82
N GLU A 76 -1.05 13.16 4.85
CA GLU A 76 -1.05 11.68 4.95
C GLU A 76 0.24 11.08 4.36
N SER A 77 1.31 11.87 4.26
CA SER A 77 2.62 11.37 3.82
C SER A 77 3.28 10.52 4.92
N VAL A 78 3.97 9.47 4.50
CA VAL A 78 4.76 8.61 5.39
C VAL A 78 6.14 9.22 5.60
N TYR A 79 6.56 9.31 6.85
CA TYR A 79 7.89 9.74 7.24
C TYR A 79 8.74 8.53 7.63
N ALA A 80 10.07 8.62 7.46
CA ALA A 80 10.98 7.51 7.75
C ALA A 80 11.00 7.12 9.23
N ASP A 81 10.68 8.05 10.12
CA ASP A 81 10.50 7.92 11.57
C ASP A 81 9.03 8.05 11.99
N GLY A 82 8.11 7.97 11.02
CA GLY A 82 6.67 8.04 11.24
C GLY A 82 6.09 6.71 11.76
N PRO A 83 4.87 6.74 12.32
CA PRO A 83 4.24 5.56 12.92
C PRO A 83 3.88 4.45 11.91
N GLU A 84 3.92 4.73 10.60
CA GLU A 84 3.69 3.75 9.55
C GLU A 84 4.91 2.90 9.16
N ILE A 85 6.11 3.24 9.63
CA ILE A 85 7.38 2.55 9.37
C ILE A 85 7.88 1.86 10.65
#